data_AF-A0A2N1KNR8-F1
#
_entry.id   AF-A0A2N1KNR8-F1
#
_cell.length_a   1.000
_cell.length_b   1.000
_cell.length_c   1.000
_cell.angle_alpha   90.00
_cell.angle_beta   90.00
_cell.angle_gamma   90.00
#
_symmetry.space_group_name_H-M   'P 1'
#
loop_
_entity.id
_entity.type
_entity.pdbx_description
1 polymer ?
#
loop_
_entity_poly.entity_id
_entity_poly.type
_entity_poly.pdbx_seq_one_letter_code
_entity_poly.pdbx_strand_id
1 'polypeptide(L)'
;MKPQLSFYWQVKIFCLFAVFFLFHASTGCLQAQQILWPTNTSDGTASMIFQRDAANKASVRFIVASSNGANITSLQVRYKKYILSGTLESNYVDPRPGSSSLTNGYLNGVNFNGINSSCQVSFTLDIQQGMYQMEALINGSQTWQDFGVGEVFAIAGQSNAAGYAKDNNGEAEVTTPKFVHYNNTKSQFDSNDPGSAGVGRKYYKYYWGKLGSQLATALNVPVAFYQAAWSGTSVHIWYLSSIGTPTAYPSSYPYQNLKAVLQTTKNQVGLRGVLWHQGETYDTGNYNDELNALIQQSRLDVGGDISWVIARASYINGNAQPPIINSQNRLLTPNIYGNNFVINAKAFGDNTTTVYNKINIFSGPETDGFTGANRLPDQTHLSVTGQTQVATAWYTALTQNYGGQNFFSYPTALLNTQLLL
;
A
#
# COMPACT_ATOMS: atom_id res chain seq x y z
N MET A 1 -21.02 45.00 -48.62
CA MET A 1 -21.51 45.67 -47.40
C MET A 1 -21.53 44.64 -46.28
N LYS A 2 -20.65 44.74 -45.28
CA LYS A 2 -20.68 43.85 -44.11
C LYS A 2 -21.78 44.36 -43.16
N PRO A 3 -22.69 43.50 -42.64
CA PRO A 3 -23.71 43.97 -41.73
C PRO A 3 -23.07 44.31 -40.38
N GLN A 4 -23.26 45.55 -39.92
CA GLN A 4 -22.95 45.92 -38.55
C GLN A 4 -24.04 45.36 -37.62
N LEU A 5 -23.61 44.68 -36.56
CA LEU A 5 -24.48 44.21 -35.47
C LEU A 5 -25.16 45.40 -34.77
N SER A 6 -26.43 45.23 -34.42
CA SER A 6 -27.24 46.30 -33.81
C SER A 6 -26.74 46.69 -32.42
N PHE A 7 -26.92 47.96 -32.05
CA PHE A 7 -26.54 48.56 -30.76
C PHE A 7 -27.03 47.77 -29.53
N TYR A 8 -28.15 47.04 -29.69
CA TYR A 8 -28.72 46.17 -28.65
C TYR A 8 -27.87 44.93 -28.32
N TRP A 9 -27.07 44.45 -29.29
CA TRP A 9 -26.12 43.35 -29.09
C TRP A 9 -24.79 43.81 -28.50
N GLN A 10 -24.39 45.07 -28.69
CA GLN A 10 -23.16 45.61 -28.12
C GLN A 10 -23.26 45.82 -26.60
N VAL A 11 -24.44 46.19 -26.09
CA VAL A 11 -24.69 46.36 -24.64
C VAL A 11 -24.76 45.03 -23.89
N LYS A 12 -25.30 43.97 -24.50
CA LYS A 12 -25.28 42.62 -23.89
C LYS A 12 -23.88 42.00 -23.84
N ILE A 13 -23.04 42.28 -24.83
CA ILE A 13 -21.64 41.86 -24.82
C ILE A 13 -20.87 42.61 -23.72
N PHE A 14 -21.11 43.91 -23.52
CA PHE A 14 -20.46 44.67 -22.45
C PHE A 14 -20.89 44.21 -21.03
N CYS A 15 -22.16 43.84 -20.83
CA CYS A 15 -22.63 43.27 -19.57
C CYS A 15 -22.15 41.82 -19.34
N LEU A 16 -21.95 41.02 -20.39
CA LEU A 16 -21.32 39.69 -20.25
C LEU A 16 -19.82 39.80 -19.89
N PHE A 17 -19.12 40.81 -20.39
CA PHE A 17 -17.72 41.05 -20.04
C PHE A 17 -17.53 41.70 -18.66
N ALA A 18 -18.51 42.47 -18.16
CA ALA A 18 -18.46 43.04 -16.81
C ALA A 18 -18.76 42.01 -15.71
N VAL A 19 -19.54 40.96 -15.99
CA VAL A 19 -19.76 39.85 -15.04
C VAL A 19 -18.55 38.89 -14.99
N PHE A 20 -17.69 38.90 -16.01
CA PHE A 20 -16.43 38.15 -16.00
C PHE A 20 -15.27 38.85 -15.25
N PHE A 21 -15.45 40.11 -14.82
CA PHE A 21 -14.40 40.90 -14.16
C PHE A 21 -14.68 41.24 -12.68
N LEU A 22 -15.63 40.55 -12.04
CA LEU A 22 -15.91 40.66 -10.61
C LEU A 22 -15.67 39.36 -9.82
N PHE A 23 -14.80 38.49 -10.36
CA PHE A 23 -14.13 37.43 -9.60
C PHE A 23 -12.60 37.54 -9.81
N HIS A 24 -12.02 38.66 -9.38
CA HIS A 24 -10.57 38.79 -9.18
C HIS A 24 -10.31 39.35 -7.78
N ALA A 25 -10.43 38.48 -6.77
CA ALA A 25 -9.72 38.61 -5.49
C ALA A 25 -9.91 37.36 -4.61
N SER A 26 -9.67 36.17 -5.17
CA SER A 26 -9.29 34.99 -4.39
C SER A 26 -8.82 33.88 -5.33
N THR A 27 -7.75 34.14 -6.09
CA THR A 27 -6.88 33.06 -6.56
C THR A 27 -6.14 32.51 -5.34
N GLY A 28 -6.89 31.85 -4.44
CA GLY A 28 -6.31 31.01 -3.42
C GLY A 28 -5.49 29.95 -4.14
N CYS A 29 -4.26 29.73 -3.68
CA CYS A 29 -3.40 28.65 -4.12
C CYS A 29 -4.14 27.30 -4.03
N LEU A 30 -4.86 26.93 -5.08
CA LEU A 30 -5.51 25.64 -5.21
C LEU A 30 -5.15 25.09 -6.58
N GLN A 31 -4.79 23.80 -6.57
CA GLN A 31 -4.46 22.96 -7.74
C GLN A 31 -3.00 23.06 -8.22
N ALA A 32 -2.05 22.84 -7.32
CA ALA A 32 -0.88 22.03 -7.67
C ALA A 32 -1.05 20.68 -6.95
N GLN A 33 -0.55 19.59 -7.54
CA GLN A 33 -0.62 18.23 -7.00
C GLN A 33 0.12 18.15 -5.65
N GLN A 34 -0.56 18.61 -4.61
CA GLN A 34 -0.20 18.46 -3.22
C GLN A 34 0.05 16.97 -2.98
N ILE A 35 1.06 16.63 -2.19
CA ILE A 35 0.81 15.57 -1.22
C ILE A 35 -0.30 16.17 -0.36
N LEU A 36 -1.54 15.89 -0.75
CA LEU A 36 -2.72 16.21 0.04
C LEU A 36 -2.52 15.38 1.28
N TRP A 37 -2.07 16.05 2.33
CA TRP A 37 -2.10 15.60 3.71
C TRP A 37 -3.30 14.67 3.86
N PRO A 38 -3.12 13.36 4.11
CA PRO A 38 -4.28 12.52 4.34
C PRO A 38 -4.93 13.07 5.61
N THR A 39 -6.14 13.59 5.47
CA THR A 39 -6.95 14.09 6.59
C THR A 39 -7.05 12.98 7.61
N ASN A 40 -6.73 13.27 8.88
CA ASN A 40 -7.03 12.42 10.02
C ASN A 40 -8.41 11.79 9.81
N THR A 41 -8.41 10.49 9.54
CA THR A 41 -9.61 9.69 9.65
C THR A 41 -10.01 9.72 11.12
N SER A 42 -11.30 9.68 11.40
CA SER A 42 -11.84 9.74 12.76
C SER A 42 -11.36 8.61 13.69
N ASP A 43 -10.68 7.60 13.13
CA ASP A 43 -10.04 6.49 13.86
C ASP A 43 -8.53 6.69 14.11
N GLY A 44 -7.96 7.86 13.75
CA GLY A 44 -6.56 8.19 13.96
C GLY A 44 -5.56 7.56 12.98
N THR A 45 -6.01 6.99 11.85
CA THR A 45 -5.18 6.21 10.91
C THR A 45 -4.66 6.99 9.68
N ALA A 46 -4.79 8.31 9.61
CA ALA A 46 -4.24 9.05 8.47
C ALA A 46 -2.78 9.47 8.69
N SER A 47 -1.85 8.59 8.32
CA SER A 47 -0.42 8.87 8.21
C SER A 47 0.15 8.04 7.07
N MET A 48 0.94 8.65 6.17
CA MET A 48 1.59 7.89 5.10
C MET A 48 2.77 7.10 5.65
N ILE A 49 2.88 5.82 5.27
CA ILE A 49 4.05 4.99 5.54
C ILE A 49 4.84 4.88 4.25
N PHE A 50 6.07 5.39 4.24
CA PHE A 50 7.00 5.28 3.13
C PHE A 50 7.82 3.99 3.26
N GLN A 51 7.95 3.26 2.15
CA GLN A 51 8.74 2.05 2.05
C GLN A 51 10.22 2.36 2.25
N ARG A 52 10.81 1.73 3.27
CA ARG A 52 12.25 1.84 3.54
C ARG A 52 13.08 1.04 2.52
N ASP A 53 14.26 1.53 2.23
CA ASP A 53 15.31 0.88 1.47
C ASP A 53 16.10 -0.15 2.32
N ALA A 54 17.14 -0.74 1.73
CA ALA A 54 18.01 -1.70 2.41
C ALA A 54 18.90 -1.06 3.51
N ALA A 55 19.04 0.27 3.50
CA ALA A 55 19.74 1.04 4.52
C ALA A 55 18.77 1.56 5.61
N ASN A 56 17.54 1.05 5.64
CA ASN A 56 16.50 1.40 6.62
C ASN A 56 16.11 2.88 6.58
N LYS A 57 16.05 3.49 5.39
CA LYS A 57 15.60 4.87 5.21
C LYS A 57 14.69 5.04 3.98
N ALA A 58 14.01 6.17 3.86
CA ALA A 58 13.27 6.55 2.67
C ALA A 58 13.47 8.04 2.37
N SER A 59 13.51 8.41 1.09
CA SER A 59 13.52 9.81 0.66
C SER A 59 12.09 10.35 0.64
N VAL A 60 11.79 11.30 1.52
CA VAL A 60 10.45 11.87 1.70
C VAL A 60 10.44 13.32 1.24
N ARG A 61 9.58 13.63 0.27
CA ARG A 61 9.28 15.01 -0.15
C ARG A 61 8.16 15.56 0.73
N PHE A 62 8.40 16.71 1.35
CA PHE A 62 7.42 17.45 2.12
C PHE A 62 6.97 18.68 1.35
N ILE A 63 5.67 18.98 1.38
CA ILE A 63 5.08 20.21 0.84
C ILE A 63 4.28 20.86 1.97
N VAL A 64 4.78 21.97 2.48
CA VAL A 64 4.17 22.73 3.58
C VAL A 64 3.45 23.93 2.98
N ALA A 65 2.16 24.08 3.29
CA ALA A 65 1.32 25.15 2.76
C ALA A 65 0.85 26.07 3.90
N SER A 66 0.79 27.37 3.63
CA SER A 66 0.18 28.33 4.54
C SER A 66 -1.34 28.17 4.56
N SER A 67 -1.93 28.08 5.75
CA SER A 67 -3.37 27.89 5.93
C SER A 67 -4.21 29.10 5.49
N ASN A 68 -3.63 30.30 5.48
CA ASN A 68 -4.30 31.54 5.07
C ASN A 68 -3.90 32.00 3.65
N GLY A 69 -3.13 31.19 2.91
CA GLY A 69 -2.67 31.52 1.56
C GLY A 69 -1.57 32.59 1.49
N ALA A 70 -1.08 33.12 2.62
CA ALA A 70 0.02 34.07 2.64
C ALA A 70 1.35 33.39 2.27
N ASN A 71 2.30 34.18 1.75
CA ASN A 71 3.65 33.70 1.48
C ASN A 71 4.34 33.19 2.76
N ILE A 72 5.03 32.07 2.65
CA ILE A 72 5.85 31.53 3.73
C ILE A 72 7.20 32.23 3.68
N THR A 73 7.49 33.07 4.67
CA THR A 73 8.75 33.82 4.80
C THR A 73 9.74 33.17 5.77
N SER A 74 9.25 32.30 6.65
CA SER A 74 10.07 31.47 7.53
C SER A 74 9.45 30.09 7.71
N LEU A 75 10.29 29.06 7.64
CA LEU A 75 9.93 27.68 7.93
C LEU A 75 11.03 27.03 8.77
N GLN A 76 10.62 26.39 9.86
CA GLN A 76 11.47 25.48 10.63
C GLN A 76 10.71 24.18 10.85
N VAL A 77 11.42 23.05 10.88
CA VAL A 77 10.82 21.74 11.10
C VAL A 77 11.54 20.99 12.20
N ARG A 78 10.79 20.18 12.96
CA ARG A 78 11.32 19.31 14.02
C ARG A 78 10.50 18.03 14.11
N TYR A 79 11.09 16.99 14.68
CA TYR A 79 10.49 15.66 14.66
C TYR A 79 10.52 15.07 16.06
N LYS A 80 9.43 14.41 16.44
CA LYS A 80 9.38 13.48 17.56
C LYS A 80 9.09 12.10 17.01
N LYS A 81 9.60 11.07 17.69
CA LYS A 81 9.39 9.68 17.28
C LYS A 81 8.37 9.02 18.20
N TYR A 82 7.58 8.12 17.64
CA TYR A 82 6.68 7.26 18.40
C TYR A 82 7.39 5.96 18.78
N ILE A 83 7.12 5.46 19.98
CA ILE A 83 7.44 4.08 20.38
C ILE A 83 6.27 3.14 20.04
N LEU A 84 6.51 1.83 20.03
CA LEU A 84 5.54 0.82 19.59
C LEU A 84 4.19 0.86 20.34
N SER A 85 4.15 1.35 21.59
CA SER A 85 2.90 1.57 22.34
C SER A 85 2.02 2.69 21.75
N GLY A 86 2.50 3.42 20.74
CA GLY A 86 1.85 4.60 20.18
C GLY A 86 2.10 5.87 20.97
N THR A 87 2.92 5.83 22.03
CA THR A 87 3.32 7.01 22.79
C THR A 87 4.35 7.82 22.01
N LEU A 88 4.16 9.14 21.95
CA LEU A 88 5.14 10.06 21.36
C LEU A 88 6.25 10.34 22.38
N GLU A 89 7.51 10.23 21.96
CA GLU A 89 8.65 10.56 22.80
C GLU A 89 8.71 12.06 23.13
N SER A 90 9.25 12.39 24.31
CA SER A 90 9.33 13.79 24.78
C SER A 90 10.37 14.62 24.04
N ASN A 91 11.47 14.01 23.61
CA ASN A 91 12.60 14.68 23.00
C ASN A 91 12.44 14.81 21.48
N TYR A 92 12.88 15.94 20.94
CA TYR A 92 13.04 16.10 19.49
C TYR A 92 14.24 15.30 19.00
N VAL A 93 14.11 14.73 17.80
CA VAL A 93 15.12 13.92 17.13
C VAL A 93 15.41 14.48 15.73
N ASP A 94 16.63 14.26 15.24
CA ASP A 94 16.94 14.44 13.82
C ASP A 94 16.71 13.11 13.09
N PRO A 95 15.72 13.02 12.19
CA PRO A 95 15.38 11.76 11.54
C PRO A 95 16.34 11.40 10.39
N ARG A 96 17.30 12.26 10.04
CA ARG A 96 18.19 12.07 8.89
C ARG A 96 19.33 11.07 9.17
N PRO A 97 19.77 10.29 8.17
CA PRO A 97 20.92 9.40 8.32
C PRO A 97 22.24 10.19 8.33
N GLY A 98 23.02 10.07 9.41
CA GLY A 98 24.36 10.67 9.52
C GLY A 98 24.35 12.20 9.69
N SER A 99 25.23 12.71 10.57
CA SER A 99 25.38 14.14 10.89
C SER A 99 24.09 14.86 11.33
N SER A 100 23.45 14.28 12.34
CA SER A 100 22.31 14.83 13.08
C SER A 100 22.67 16.13 13.79
N SER A 101 21.94 17.22 13.52
CA SER A 101 22.11 18.46 14.26
C SER A 101 20.77 19.17 14.44
N LEU A 102 20.42 19.37 15.71
CA LEU A 102 19.27 20.16 16.12
C LEU A 102 19.74 21.48 16.73
N THR A 103 19.04 22.57 16.42
CA THR A 103 19.20 23.87 17.08
C THR A 103 17.89 24.22 17.76
N ASN A 104 17.87 24.23 19.10
CA ASN A 104 16.66 24.42 19.90
C ASN A 104 15.52 23.44 19.51
N GLY A 105 15.87 22.19 19.20
CA GLY A 105 14.94 21.14 18.78
C GLY A 105 14.56 21.16 17.29
N TYR A 106 14.91 22.20 16.53
CA TYR A 106 14.64 22.29 15.08
C TYR A 106 15.79 21.73 14.26
N LEU A 107 15.47 21.11 13.12
CA LEU A 107 16.48 20.67 12.15
C LEU A 107 17.28 21.87 11.65
N ASN A 108 18.60 21.73 11.65
CA ASN A 108 19.51 22.69 11.04
C ASN A 108 19.87 22.28 9.60
N GLY A 109 20.17 23.26 8.75
CA GLY A 109 20.67 23.04 7.38
C GLY A 109 19.66 22.42 6.42
N VAL A 110 18.36 22.62 6.61
CA VAL A 110 17.33 22.16 5.67
C VAL A 110 17.19 23.16 4.52
N ASN A 111 17.30 22.68 3.29
CA ASN A 111 17.12 23.50 2.09
C ASN A 111 15.64 23.57 1.71
N PHE A 112 15.01 24.71 1.99
CA PHE A 112 13.61 24.97 1.68
C PHE A 112 13.45 25.69 0.34
N ASN A 113 12.63 25.15 -0.56
CA ASN A 113 12.31 25.75 -1.86
C ASN A 113 10.99 26.49 -1.81
N GLY A 114 10.97 27.77 -2.20
CA GLY A 114 9.75 28.60 -2.26
C GLY A 114 9.57 29.61 -1.11
N ILE A 115 10.54 29.69 -0.19
CA ILE A 115 10.53 30.71 0.87
C ILE A 115 10.50 32.11 0.24
N ASN A 116 9.75 33.04 0.86
CA ASN A 116 9.49 34.43 0.44
C ASN A 116 8.73 34.62 -0.87
N SER A 117 8.48 33.58 -1.65
CA SER A 117 7.94 33.68 -3.02
C SER A 117 6.65 32.87 -3.24
N SER A 118 6.27 32.03 -2.27
CA SER A 118 5.14 31.13 -2.41
C SER A 118 4.40 30.92 -1.09
N CYS A 119 3.10 30.67 -1.19
CA CYS A 119 2.22 30.15 -0.14
C CYS A 119 2.52 28.66 0.20
N GLN A 120 3.38 28.01 -0.58
CA GLN A 120 3.80 26.61 -0.45
C GLN A 120 5.32 26.50 -0.53
N VAL A 121 5.91 25.78 0.41
CA VAL A 121 7.34 25.49 0.49
C VAL A 121 7.55 24.00 0.42
N SER A 122 8.54 23.55 -0.37
CA SER A 122 8.88 22.13 -0.47
C SER A 122 10.34 21.85 -0.13
N PHE A 123 10.57 20.68 0.44
CA PHE A 123 11.90 20.17 0.76
C PHE A 123 11.87 18.64 0.74
N THR A 124 13.03 18.00 0.58
CA THR A 124 13.14 16.54 0.57
C THR A 124 14.19 16.14 1.58
N LEU A 125 13.91 15.12 2.39
CA LEU A 125 14.83 14.56 3.37
C LEU A 125 14.89 13.04 3.21
N ASP A 126 16.09 12.49 3.35
CA ASP A 126 16.24 11.08 3.70
C ASP A 126 15.89 10.90 5.17
N ILE A 127 14.92 10.03 5.46
CA ILE A 127 14.38 9.78 6.80
C ILE A 127 14.65 8.33 7.19
N GLN A 128 15.29 8.10 8.34
CA GLN A 128 15.49 6.76 8.92
C GLN A 128 14.16 6.13 9.35
N GLN A 129 14.12 4.80 9.37
CA GLN A 129 12.95 4.02 9.75
C GLN A 129 12.36 4.41 11.11
N GLY A 130 11.03 4.37 11.20
CA GLY A 130 10.28 4.71 12.41
C GLY A 130 8.96 5.39 12.12
N MET A 131 8.16 5.59 13.16
CA MET A 131 6.97 6.45 13.13
C MET A 131 7.32 7.80 13.75
N TYR A 132 6.98 8.89 13.07
CA TYR A 132 7.32 10.24 13.49
C TYR A 132 6.11 11.16 13.47
N GLN A 133 6.12 12.13 14.36
CA GLN A 133 5.38 13.37 14.22
C GLN A 133 6.34 14.44 13.72
N MET A 134 6.06 15.03 12.55
CA MET A 134 6.74 16.22 12.07
C MET A 134 5.95 17.44 12.50
N GLU A 135 6.61 18.38 13.18
CA GLU A 135 6.08 19.70 13.48
C GLU A 135 6.75 20.73 12.56
N ALA A 136 5.96 21.59 11.93
CA ALA A 136 6.41 22.71 11.12
C ALA A 136 5.98 24.04 11.76
N LEU A 137 6.93 24.96 11.89
CA LEU A 137 6.68 26.35 12.31
C LEU A 137 6.72 27.23 11.05
N ILE A 138 5.55 27.68 10.60
CA ILE A 138 5.31 28.46 9.39
C ILE A 138 5.04 29.91 9.79
N ASN A 139 5.96 30.83 9.53
CA ASN A 139 5.83 32.25 9.92
C ASN A 139 5.44 32.44 11.41
N GLY A 140 5.92 31.55 12.29
CA GLY A 140 5.58 31.56 13.73
C GLY A 140 4.30 30.78 14.11
N SER A 141 3.52 30.29 13.14
CA SER A 141 2.37 29.41 13.38
C SER A 141 2.76 27.94 13.30
N GLN A 142 2.39 27.14 14.30
CA GLN A 142 2.74 25.72 14.36
C GLN A 142 1.65 24.84 13.72
N THR A 143 2.09 23.87 12.92
CA THR A 143 1.28 22.73 12.46
C THR A 143 2.06 21.43 12.61
N TRP A 144 1.39 20.29 12.59
CA TRP A 144 2.05 18.98 12.70
C TRP A 144 1.31 17.88 11.93
N GLN A 145 2.04 16.82 11.59
CA GLN A 145 1.50 15.63 10.95
C GLN A 145 2.32 14.39 11.28
N ASP A 146 1.65 13.27 11.41
CA ASP A 146 2.28 11.97 11.59
C ASP A 146 2.55 11.26 10.24
N PHE A 147 3.69 10.58 10.16
CA PHE A 147 4.09 9.74 9.02
C PHE A 147 5.07 8.66 9.50
N GLY A 148 5.39 7.70 8.63
CA GLY A 148 6.36 6.67 8.97
C GLY A 148 7.25 6.26 7.81
N VAL A 149 8.36 5.62 8.16
CA VAL A 149 9.27 4.93 7.23
C VAL A 149 9.38 3.48 7.69
N GLY A 150 8.91 2.55 6.86
CA GLY A 150 8.74 1.15 7.24
C GLY A 150 8.43 0.24 6.05
N GLU A 151 7.48 -0.69 6.20
CA GLU A 151 7.13 -1.66 5.15
C GLU A 151 5.74 -1.39 4.56
N VAL A 152 5.64 -1.51 3.23
CA VAL A 152 4.41 -1.23 2.48
C VAL A 152 4.09 -2.40 1.56
N PHE A 153 2.88 -2.93 1.65
CA PHE A 153 2.44 -4.11 0.93
C PHE A 153 1.17 -3.87 0.13
N ALA A 154 1.07 -4.52 -1.02
CA ALA A 154 -0.20 -4.71 -1.70
C ALA A 154 -0.77 -6.07 -1.29
N ILE A 155 -2.08 -6.15 -1.07
CA ILE A 155 -2.79 -7.42 -0.86
C ILE A 155 -3.62 -7.71 -2.09
N ALA A 156 -3.47 -8.90 -2.67
CA ALA A 156 -4.25 -9.34 -3.82
C ALA A 156 -4.74 -10.79 -3.65
N GLY A 157 -5.75 -11.17 -4.41
CA GLY A 157 -6.37 -12.50 -4.35
C GLY A 157 -7.88 -12.44 -4.19
N GLN A 158 -8.47 -13.37 -3.44
CA GLN A 158 -9.94 -13.48 -3.31
C GLN A 158 -10.49 -13.16 -1.92
N SER A 159 -11.61 -13.75 -1.53
CA SER A 159 -12.33 -13.45 -0.29
C SER A 159 -11.50 -13.63 0.98
N ASN A 160 -10.67 -14.68 1.07
CA ASN A 160 -9.75 -14.83 2.20
C ASN A 160 -8.60 -13.80 2.18
N ALA A 161 -8.29 -13.14 1.06
CA ALA A 161 -7.36 -12.01 1.03
C ALA A 161 -8.06 -10.67 1.30
N ALA A 162 -9.26 -10.46 0.76
CA ALA A 162 -10.08 -9.27 0.95
C ALA A 162 -10.60 -9.14 2.40
N GLY A 163 -10.78 -10.28 3.05
CA GLY A 163 -11.59 -10.42 4.25
C GLY A 163 -13.02 -10.74 3.84
N TYR A 164 -13.61 -11.81 4.36
CA TYR A 164 -15.00 -12.14 4.06
C TYR A 164 -15.90 -11.59 5.16
N ALA A 165 -16.80 -10.67 4.79
CA ALA A 165 -17.44 -9.69 5.68
C ALA A 165 -18.53 -10.24 6.64
N LYS A 166 -18.53 -11.53 6.97
CA LYS A 166 -19.55 -12.14 7.85
C LYS A 166 -19.13 -12.21 9.32
N ASP A 167 -17.86 -12.47 9.59
CA ASP A 167 -17.36 -12.61 10.97
C ASP A 167 -16.34 -11.52 11.26
N ASN A 168 -16.80 -10.50 11.97
CA ASN A 168 -15.95 -9.43 12.44
C ASN A 168 -15.08 -9.96 13.58
N ASN A 169 -13.76 -10.02 13.37
CA ASN A 169 -12.85 -9.79 14.47
C ASN A 169 -12.68 -8.27 14.56
N GLY A 170 -13.65 -7.61 15.21
CA GLY A 170 -13.77 -6.13 15.26
C GLY A 170 -12.52 -5.42 15.76
N GLU A 171 -11.64 -6.18 16.38
CA GLU A 171 -10.28 -5.84 16.71
C GLU A 171 -9.44 -7.08 16.40
N ALA A 172 -9.06 -7.31 15.14
CA ALA A 172 -8.04 -8.31 14.84
C ALA A 172 -6.70 -7.89 15.46
N GLU A 173 -6.58 -8.04 16.78
CA GLU A 173 -5.45 -7.85 17.69
C GLU A 173 -4.40 -6.88 17.16
N VAL A 174 -4.82 -5.67 16.77
CA VAL A 174 -3.84 -4.64 16.43
C VAL A 174 -3.34 -4.08 17.75
N THR A 175 -2.32 -4.74 18.30
CA THR A 175 -1.67 -4.33 19.55
C THR A 175 -0.79 -3.09 19.38
N THR A 176 -0.54 -2.69 18.12
CA THR A 176 0.28 -1.53 17.75
C THR A 176 -0.46 -0.62 16.75
N PRO A 177 -1.63 -0.05 17.10
CA PRO A 177 -2.52 0.62 16.15
C PRO A 177 -1.90 1.83 15.46
N LYS A 178 -0.93 2.50 16.11
CA LYS A 178 -0.18 3.62 15.51
C LYS A 178 0.76 3.18 14.39
N PHE A 179 1.21 1.93 14.42
CA PHE A 179 2.20 1.37 13.50
C PHE A 179 1.58 0.52 12.39
N VAL A 180 0.28 0.20 12.45
CA VAL A 180 -0.38 -0.68 11.48
C VAL A 180 -1.47 0.06 10.73
N HIS A 181 -1.22 0.26 9.44
CA HIS A 181 -2.07 1.02 8.54
C HIS A 181 -2.70 0.08 7.52
N TYR A 182 -4.02 0.18 7.37
CA TYR A 182 -4.77 -0.60 6.40
C TYR A 182 -5.56 0.35 5.52
N ASN A 183 -5.37 0.24 4.22
CA ASN A 183 -5.97 1.11 3.24
C ASN A 183 -6.77 0.29 2.22
N ASN A 184 -8.08 0.54 2.18
CA ASN A 184 -8.99 -0.01 1.18
C ASN A 184 -9.68 1.13 0.40
N THR A 185 -8.92 1.76 -0.50
CA THR A 185 -9.40 2.81 -1.42
C THR A 185 -9.69 2.29 -2.83
N LYS A 186 -10.08 1.02 -2.96
CA LYS A 186 -10.44 0.42 -4.25
C LYS A 186 -11.49 1.27 -4.97
N SER A 187 -11.39 1.37 -6.29
CA SER A 187 -12.34 2.13 -7.11
C SER A 187 -13.63 1.34 -7.36
N GLN A 188 -13.58 0.02 -7.25
CA GLN A 188 -14.75 -0.87 -7.26
C GLN A 188 -14.56 -1.97 -6.22
N PHE A 189 -15.67 -2.38 -5.61
CA PHE A 189 -15.75 -3.37 -4.55
C PHE A 189 -16.65 -4.52 -4.99
N ASP A 190 -16.34 -5.74 -4.57
CA ASP A 190 -17.31 -6.83 -4.57
C ASP A 190 -18.42 -6.56 -3.55
N SER A 191 -19.61 -7.13 -3.72
CA SER A 191 -20.69 -6.97 -2.75
C SER A 191 -20.36 -7.55 -1.36
N ASN A 192 -19.53 -8.61 -1.31
CA ASN A 192 -19.11 -9.27 -0.06
C ASN A 192 -17.79 -8.73 0.50
N ASP A 193 -17.16 -7.78 -0.19
CA ASP A 193 -15.88 -7.21 0.20
C ASP A 193 -16.05 -6.16 1.31
N PRO A 194 -15.25 -6.23 2.39
CA PRO A 194 -15.26 -5.28 3.47
C PRO A 194 -14.99 -3.86 2.96
N GLY A 195 -16.05 -3.06 2.89
CA GLY A 195 -16.01 -1.71 2.31
C GLY A 195 -17.12 -1.44 1.29
N SER A 196 -17.86 -2.47 0.88
CA SER A 196 -18.93 -2.44 -0.13
C SER A 196 -20.21 -1.65 0.23
N ALA A 197 -20.25 -0.96 1.37
CA ALA A 197 -21.25 0.05 1.68
C ALA A 197 -20.63 1.07 2.66
N GLY A 198 -20.68 2.37 2.31
CA GLY A 198 -20.31 3.46 3.22
C GLY A 198 -21.16 3.34 4.49
N VAL A 199 -20.65 3.36 5.71
CA VAL A 199 -19.56 4.15 6.29
C VAL A 199 -18.92 3.25 7.35
N GLY A 200 -17.62 2.95 7.27
CA GLY A 200 -16.86 2.28 8.35
C GLY A 200 -16.27 0.89 8.06
N ARG A 201 -16.74 0.14 7.04
CA ARG A 201 -16.15 -1.17 6.68
C ARG A 201 -14.87 -1.09 5.84
N LYS A 202 -14.53 0.09 5.29
CA LYS A 202 -13.29 0.30 4.52
C LYS A 202 -12.01 0.07 5.35
N TYR A 203 -12.11 0.12 6.67
CA TYR A 203 -10.98 -0.09 7.58
C TYR A 203 -10.97 -1.50 8.19
N TYR A 204 -11.70 -2.45 7.61
CA TYR A 204 -11.71 -3.83 8.05
C TYR A 204 -10.36 -4.51 7.74
N LYS A 205 -9.55 -4.68 8.78
CA LYS A 205 -8.14 -5.11 8.65
C LYS A 205 -8.00 -6.64 8.47
N TYR A 206 -9.02 -7.42 8.85
CA TYR A 206 -8.97 -8.90 8.85
C TYR A 206 -7.70 -9.44 9.54
N TYR A 207 -7.18 -10.60 9.15
CA TYR A 207 -5.92 -11.13 9.71
C TYR A 207 -4.68 -10.28 9.36
N TRP A 208 -4.78 -9.35 8.39
CA TRP A 208 -3.69 -8.44 8.05
C TRP A 208 -3.36 -7.47 9.20
N GLY A 209 -4.34 -7.13 10.03
CA GLY A 209 -4.13 -6.34 11.24
C GLY A 209 -3.15 -7.00 12.20
N LYS A 210 -3.40 -8.27 12.55
CA LYS A 210 -2.53 -9.06 13.43
C LYS A 210 -1.15 -9.31 12.80
N LEU A 211 -1.10 -9.64 11.51
CA LEU A 211 0.17 -9.75 10.79
C LEU A 211 0.96 -8.44 10.89
N GLY A 212 0.30 -7.30 10.66
CA GLY A 212 0.88 -5.98 10.79
C GLY A 212 1.49 -5.73 12.17
N SER A 213 0.79 -6.09 13.24
CA SER A 213 1.31 -5.93 14.61
C SER A 213 2.50 -6.84 14.91
N GLN A 214 2.48 -8.09 14.42
CA GLN A 214 3.62 -9.00 14.54
C GLN A 214 4.85 -8.45 13.80
N LEU A 215 4.67 -7.98 12.56
CA LEU A 215 5.74 -7.38 11.76
C LEU A 215 6.25 -6.07 12.35
N ALA A 216 5.36 -5.18 12.79
CA ALA A 216 5.75 -3.91 13.39
C ALA A 216 6.59 -4.12 14.65
N THR A 217 6.21 -5.11 15.47
CA THR A 217 6.97 -5.50 16.67
C THR A 217 8.33 -6.10 16.31
N ALA A 218 8.36 -7.07 15.38
CA ALA A 218 9.59 -7.78 15.02
C ALA A 218 10.61 -6.91 14.30
N LEU A 219 10.14 -5.98 13.45
CA LEU A 219 10.99 -5.12 12.63
C LEU A 219 11.22 -3.74 13.28
N ASN A 220 10.44 -3.38 14.29
CA ASN A 220 10.41 -2.06 14.93
C ASN A 220 10.20 -0.91 13.91
N VAL A 221 9.29 -1.12 12.97
CA VAL A 221 8.91 -0.15 11.93
C VAL A 221 7.40 -0.19 11.69
N PRO A 222 6.79 0.90 11.19
CA PRO A 222 5.39 0.84 10.75
C PRO A 222 5.19 -0.05 9.53
N VAL A 223 3.98 -0.58 9.39
CA VAL A 223 3.55 -1.45 8.30
C VAL A 223 2.24 -0.93 7.71
N ALA A 224 2.20 -0.79 6.39
CA ALA A 224 1.01 -0.42 5.65
C ALA A 224 0.59 -1.51 4.66
N PHE A 225 -0.71 -1.77 4.59
CA PHE A 225 -1.33 -2.69 3.64
C PHE A 225 -2.33 -1.97 2.75
N TYR A 226 -2.16 -2.11 1.44
CA TYR A 226 -3.06 -1.60 0.41
C TYR A 226 -3.85 -2.75 -0.19
N GLN A 227 -5.14 -2.77 0.08
CA GLN A 227 -6.03 -3.86 -0.28
C GLN A 227 -6.51 -3.73 -1.74
N ALA A 228 -6.26 -4.77 -2.55
CA ALA A 228 -6.68 -4.87 -3.95
C ALA A 228 -7.44 -6.17 -4.33
N ALA A 229 -7.45 -7.20 -3.48
CA ALA A 229 -8.21 -8.44 -3.60
C ALA A 229 -9.72 -8.28 -3.87
N TRP A 230 -10.35 -9.32 -4.44
CA TRP A 230 -11.75 -9.33 -4.86
C TRP A 230 -12.38 -10.71 -4.69
N SER A 231 -13.46 -10.80 -3.92
CA SER A 231 -14.12 -12.07 -3.57
C SER A 231 -14.62 -12.88 -4.78
N GLY A 232 -14.52 -14.21 -4.68
CA GLY A 232 -15.05 -15.14 -5.69
C GLY A 232 -14.31 -15.12 -7.04
N THR A 233 -13.14 -14.48 -7.13
CA THR A 233 -12.36 -14.42 -8.37
C THR A 233 -11.39 -15.59 -8.47
N SER A 234 -11.27 -16.17 -9.68
CA SER A 234 -10.21 -17.12 -10.02
C SER A 234 -8.98 -16.41 -10.58
N VAL A 235 -7.82 -17.07 -10.55
CA VAL A 235 -6.61 -16.56 -11.20
C VAL A 235 -6.81 -16.26 -12.69
N HIS A 236 -7.65 -17.04 -13.38
CA HIS A 236 -8.01 -16.81 -14.79
C HIS A 236 -8.60 -15.41 -15.00
N ILE A 237 -9.54 -15.01 -14.13
CA ILE A 237 -10.17 -13.68 -14.17
C ILE A 237 -9.15 -12.59 -13.86
N TRP A 238 -8.25 -12.81 -12.90
CA TRP A 238 -7.14 -11.88 -12.61
C TRP A 238 -6.22 -11.70 -13.82
N TYR A 239 -5.84 -12.79 -14.48
CA TYR A 239 -5.00 -12.73 -15.67
C TYR A 239 -5.70 -12.02 -16.83
N LEU A 240 -6.92 -12.44 -17.22
CA LEU A 240 -7.66 -11.82 -18.32
C LEU A 240 -7.87 -10.32 -18.10
N SER A 241 -8.27 -9.92 -16.89
CA SER A 241 -8.43 -8.50 -16.55
C SER A 241 -7.12 -7.73 -16.58
N SER A 242 -5.97 -8.37 -16.31
CA SER A 242 -4.65 -7.73 -16.37
C SER A 242 -4.20 -7.35 -17.78
N ILE A 243 -4.67 -8.09 -18.78
CA ILE A 243 -4.39 -7.85 -20.20
C ILE A 243 -5.57 -7.17 -20.93
N GLY A 244 -6.55 -6.68 -20.17
CA GLY A 244 -7.72 -5.96 -20.73
C GLY A 244 -8.72 -6.85 -21.46
N THR A 245 -8.67 -8.18 -21.27
CA THR A 245 -9.68 -9.09 -21.82
C THR A 245 -10.95 -9.03 -20.95
N PRO A 246 -12.14 -8.81 -21.54
CA PRO A 246 -13.39 -8.80 -20.80
C PRO A 246 -13.64 -10.10 -20.04
N THR A 247 -14.24 -10.00 -18.85
CA THR A 247 -14.63 -11.13 -18.01
C THR A 247 -16.08 -10.97 -17.56
N ALA A 248 -16.57 -11.85 -16.69
CA ALA A 248 -17.89 -11.68 -16.05
C ALA A 248 -17.94 -10.52 -15.03
N TYR A 249 -16.81 -9.90 -14.73
CA TYR A 249 -16.68 -8.77 -13.79
C TYR A 249 -16.68 -7.43 -14.54
N PRO A 250 -16.88 -6.29 -13.84
CA PRO A 250 -16.72 -4.98 -14.45
C PRO A 250 -15.39 -4.87 -15.20
N SER A 251 -15.38 -4.15 -16.32
CA SER A 251 -14.22 -4.09 -17.21
C SER A 251 -12.93 -3.75 -16.47
N SER A 252 -11.86 -4.51 -16.75
CA SER A 252 -10.53 -4.41 -16.12
C SER A 252 -10.44 -4.88 -14.65
N TYR A 253 -11.55 -5.30 -14.02
CA TYR A 253 -11.52 -5.86 -12.66
C TYR A 253 -11.37 -7.39 -12.67
N PRO A 254 -10.73 -7.96 -11.64
CA PRO A 254 -10.26 -7.32 -10.41
C PRO A 254 -8.89 -6.62 -10.52
N TYR A 255 -8.10 -6.88 -11.57
CA TYR A 255 -6.72 -6.42 -11.64
C TYR A 255 -6.55 -4.89 -11.57
N GLN A 256 -7.51 -4.12 -12.05
CA GLN A 256 -7.46 -2.65 -12.00
C GLN A 256 -7.21 -2.10 -10.59
N ASN A 257 -7.72 -2.75 -9.54
CA ASN A 257 -7.44 -2.35 -8.16
C ASN A 257 -5.96 -2.53 -7.81
N LEU A 258 -5.35 -3.65 -8.22
CA LEU A 258 -3.93 -3.90 -8.00
C LEU A 258 -3.08 -2.95 -8.86
N LYS A 259 -3.47 -2.73 -10.12
CA LYS A 259 -2.81 -1.77 -11.02
C LYS A 259 -2.75 -0.37 -10.44
N ALA A 260 -3.83 0.09 -9.80
CA ALA A 260 -3.86 1.38 -9.11
C ALA A 260 -2.83 1.45 -7.96
N VAL A 261 -2.66 0.38 -7.17
CA VAL A 261 -1.63 0.32 -6.13
C VAL A 261 -0.23 0.33 -6.76
N LEU A 262 -0.01 -0.44 -7.83
CA LEU A 262 1.27 -0.54 -8.53
C LEU A 262 1.68 0.77 -9.21
N GLN A 263 0.74 1.56 -9.74
CA GLN A 263 1.06 2.78 -10.50
C GLN A 263 0.92 4.06 -9.68
N THR A 264 -0.05 4.13 -8.79
CA THR A 264 -0.31 5.35 -7.99
C THR A 264 0.37 5.26 -6.65
N THR A 265 0.03 4.25 -5.84
CA THR A 265 0.53 4.12 -4.47
C THR A 265 2.04 3.91 -4.43
N LYS A 266 2.59 3.00 -5.24
CA LYS A 266 4.04 2.77 -5.31
C LYS A 266 4.81 4.04 -5.64
N ASN A 267 4.28 4.93 -6.48
CA ASN A 267 4.97 6.18 -6.81
C ASN A 267 4.96 7.16 -5.63
N GLN A 268 3.89 7.18 -4.82
CA GLN A 268 3.75 8.03 -3.65
C GLN A 268 4.61 7.56 -2.47
N VAL A 269 4.54 6.27 -2.12
CA VAL A 269 5.12 5.74 -0.89
C VAL A 269 6.06 4.56 -1.07
N GLY A 270 6.20 4.02 -2.29
CA GLY A 270 6.96 2.80 -2.54
C GLY A 270 6.18 1.52 -2.16
N LEU A 271 6.78 0.35 -2.44
CA LEU A 271 6.17 -0.96 -2.25
C LEU A 271 7.23 -2.05 -2.07
N ARG A 272 7.09 -2.88 -1.03
CA ARG A 272 7.93 -4.08 -0.80
C ARG A 272 7.55 -5.25 -1.70
N GLY A 273 6.25 -5.50 -1.82
CA GLY A 273 5.75 -6.66 -2.55
C GLY A 273 4.23 -6.81 -2.52
N VAL A 274 3.76 -7.81 -3.27
CA VAL A 274 2.37 -8.26 -3.33
C VAL A 274 2.22 -9.53 -2.48
N LEU A 275 1.31 -9.51 -1.52
CA LEU A 275 0.87 -10.68 -0.76
C LEU A 275 -0.36 -11.27 -1.44
N TRP A 276 -0.23 -12.48 -1.98
CA TRP A 276 -1.25 -13.15 -2.77
C TRP A 276 -1.89 -14.30 -2.01
N HIS A 277 -3.22 -14.28 -1.86
CA HIS A 277 -3.99 -15.37 -1.27
C HIS A 277 -5.23 -15.67 -2.10
N GLN A 278 -5.13 -16.70 -2.94
CA GLN A 278 -6.17 -17.11 -3.86
C GLN A 278 -5.96 -18.56 -4.31
N GLY A 279 -7.05 -19.28 -4.51
CA GLY A 279 -7.06 -20.56 -5.20
C GLY A 279 -8.28 -21.43 -4.89
N GLU A 280 -9.10 -21.01 -3.92
CA GLU A 280 -10.36 -21.67 -3.57
C GLU A 280 -11.37 -21.55 -4.71
N THR A 281 -11.44 -20.41 -5.39
CA THR A 281 -12.13 -20.30 -6.68
C THR A 281 -11.14 -20.59 -7.79
N TYR A 282 -11.32 -21.71 -8.46
CA TYR A 282 -10.44 -22.11 -9.56
C TYR A 282 -11.27 -22.36 -10.82
N ASP A 283 -10.64 -22.17 -11.97
CA ASP A 283 -11.10 -22.74 -13.22
C ASP A 283 -10.24 -23.97 -13.51
N THR A 284 -10.76 -24.91 -14.29
CA THR A 284 -10.05 -26.10 -14.81
C THR A 284 -8.83 -25.77 -15.70
N GLY A 285 -8.53 -24.49 -15.91
CA GLY A 285 -7.38 -23.99 -16.64
C GLY A 285 -6.03 -24.13 -15.93
N ASN A 286 -5.01 -23.53 -16.54
CA ASN A 286 -3.61 -23.65 -16.13
C ASN A 286 -3.23 -22.58 -15.11
N TYR A 287 -3.67 -22.78 -13.85
CA TYR A 287 -3.45 -21.85 -12.73
C TYR A 287 -2.03 -21.29 -12.67
N ASN A 288 -1.04 -22.17 -12.87
CA ASN A 288 0.36 -21.83 -12.79
C ASN A 288 0.76 -20.78 -13.84
N ASP A 289 0.46 -21.05 -15.11
CA ASP A 289 0.87 -20.20 -16.23
C ASP A 289 0.16 -18.84 -16.16
N GLU A 290 -1.11 -18.83 -15.74
CA GLU A 290 -1.90 -17.61 -15.55
C GLU A 290 -1.38 -16.75 -14.40
N LEU A 291 -1.03 -17.36 -13.26
CA LEU A 291 -0.42 -16.62 -12.16
C LEU A 291 0.96 -16.08 -12.56
N ASN A 292 1.76 -16.88 -13.27
CA ASN A 292 3.05 -16.43 -13.79
C ASN A 292 2.89 -15.27 -14.79
N ALA A 293 1.90 -15.30 -15.68
CA ALA A 293 1.61 -14.23 -16.61
C ALA A 293 1.12 -12.97 -15.89
N LEU A 294 0.25 -13.12 -14.89
CA LEU A 294 -0.22 -12.03 -14.02
C LEU A 294 0.94 -11.34 -13.28
N ILE A 295 1.85 -12.11 -12.69
CA ILE A 295 3.06 -11.59 -12.03
C ILE A 295 3.88 -10.76 -13.03
N GLN A 296 4.08 -11.26 -14.24
CA GLN A 296 4.82 -10.54 -15.27
C GLN A 296 4.11 -9.25 -15.69
N GLN A 297 2.80 -9.28 -15.89
CA GLN A 297 2.01 -8.09 -16.20
C GLN A 297 2.12 -7.04 -15.08
N SER A 298 2.11 -7.47 -13.81
CA SER A 298 2.31 -6.56 -12.66
C SER A 298 3.68 -5.88 -12.64
N ARG A 299 4.74 -6.62 -13.03
CA ARG A 299 6.11 -6.10 -13.12
C ARG A 299 6.27 -5.10 -14.26
N LEU A 300 5.58 -5.34 -15.38
CA LEU A 300 5.50 -4.37 -16.49
C LEU A 300 4.78 -3.10 -16.03
N ASP A 301 3.61 -3.23 -15.40
CA ASP A 301 2.78 -2.09 -15.02
C ASP A 301 3.42 -1.21 -13.93
N VAL A 302 4.17 -1.80 -13.00
CA VAL A 302 4.92 -1.08 -11.95
C VAL A 302 6.27 -0.53 -12.44
N GLY A 303 6.75 -0.99 -13.60
CA GLY A 303 8.06 -0.62 -14.16
C GLY A 303 9.25 -1.16 -13.36
N GLY A 304 9.11 -2.33 -12.74
CA GLY A 304 10.14 -2.89 -11.86
C GLY A 304 9.86 -4.32 -11.41
N ASP A 305 10.88 -4.99 -10.88
CA ASP A 305 10.78 -6.40 -10.45
C ASP A 305 10.18 -6.53 -9.05
N ILE A 306 8.89 -6.19 -8.91
CA ILE A 306 8.17 -6.28 -7.63
C ILE A 306 8.07 -7.73 -7.16
N SER A 307 8.27 -7.92 -5.85
CA SER A 307 8.18 -9.21 -5.18
C SER A 307 6.75 -9.71 -5.09
N TRP A 308 6.56 -11.02 -5.18
CA TRP A 308 5.30 -11.68 -4.85
C TRP A 308 5.53 -12.75 -3.79
N VAL A 309 4.62 -12.82 -2.80
CA VAL A 309 4.58 -13.90 -1.81
C VAL A 309 3.27 -14.65 -2.00
N ILE A 310 3.34 -15.93 -2.37
CA ILE A 310 2.21 -16.72 -2.85
C ILE A 310 1.77 -17.70 -1.76
N ALA A 311 0.59 -17.46 -1.15
CA ALA A 311 -0.01 -18.49 -0.30
C ALA A 311 -0.42 -19.71 -1.13
N ARG A 312 -0.29 -20.89 -0.53
CA ARG A 312 -0.80 -22.14 -1.08
C ARG A 312 -2.18 -22.37 -0.48
N ALA A 313 -3.21 -22.12 -1.27
CA ALA A 313 -4.59 -22.07 -0.80
C ALA A 313 -5.50 -22.68 -1.86
N SER A 314 -6.36 -23.60 -1.43
CA SER A 314 -7.36 -24.23 -2.31
C SER A 314 -8.60 -24.77 -1.58
N TYR A 315 -8.60 -24.75 -0.24
CA TYR A 315 -9.68 -25.30 0.58
C TYR A 315 -11.01 -24.59 0.36
N ILE A 316 -11.95 -25.31 -0.25
CA ILE A 316 -13.30 -24.83 -0.56
C ILE A 316 -14.33 -25.90 -0.21
N ASN A 317 -15.44 -25.48 0.41
CA ASN A 317 -16.56 -26.34 0.80
C ASN A 317 -16.10 -27.62 1.53
N GLY A 318 -15.12 -27.49 2.43
CA GLY A 318 -14.63 -28.60 3.25
C GLY A 318 -13.55 -29.47 2.62
N ASN A 319 -13.08 -29.13 1.42
CA ASN A 319 -12.16 -29.97 0.65
C ASN A 319 -10.97 -29.17 0.10
N ALA A 320 -9.77 -29.65 0.40
CA ALA A 320 -8.56 -29.22 -0.31
C ALA A 320 -8.61 -29.69 -1.77
N GLN A 321 -7.98 -28.93 -2.66
CA GLN A 321 -7.88 -29.22 -4.09
C GLN A 321 -6.39 -29.44 -4.45
N PRO A 322 -5.87 -30.66 -4.30
CA PRO A 322 -4.47 -30.97 -4.59
C PRO A 322 -3.97 -30.50 -5.97
N PRO A 323 -4.77 -30.52 -7.07
CA PRO A 323 -4.32 -29.98 -8.35
C PRO A 323 -3.95 -28.49 -8.30
N ILE A 324 -4.64 -27.69 -7.48
CA ILE A 324 -4.37 -26.27 -7.31
C ILE A 324 -3.11 -26.06 -6.47
N ILE A 325 -2.97 -26.79 -5.35
CA ILE A 325 -1.76 -26.78 -4.52
C ILE A 325 -0.53 -27.19 -5.34
N ASN A 326 -0.64 -28.24 -6.17
CA ASN A 326 0.43 -28.67 -7.06
C ASN A 326 0.81 -27.59 -8.08
N SER A 327 -0.16 -26.86 -8.61
CA SER A 327 0.08 -25.75 -9.55
C SER A 327 0.78 -24.56 -8.90
N GLN A 328 0.39 -24.21 -7.66
CA GLN A 328 1.06 -23.21 -6.83
C GLN A 328 2.49 -23.64 -6.47
N ASN A 329 2.68 -24.90 -6.07
CA ASN A 329 4.00 -25.46 -5.78
C ASN A 329 4.91 -25.48 -7.02
N ARG A 330 4.36 -25.75 -8.21
CA ARG A 330 5.11 -25.68 -9.47
C ARG A 330 5.64 -24.28 -9.76
N LEU A 331 4.86 -23.23 -9.47
CA LEU A 331 5.29 -21.83 -9.63
C LEU A 331 6.43 -21.51 -8.66
N LEU A 332 6.32 -22.06 -7.46
CA LEU A 332 7.25 -21.92 -6.37
C LEU A 332 8.40 -22.93 -6.41
N THR A 333 8.54 -23.74 -7.47
CA THR A 333 9.61 -24.75 -7.53
C THR A 333 10.94 -24.07 -7.86
N PRO A 334 12.01 -24.30 -7.07
CA PRO A 334 13.33 -23.76 -7.38
C PRO A 334 13.90 -24.40 -8.65
N ASN A 335 14.63 -23.62 -9.45
CA ASN A 335 15.38 -24.13 -10.59
C ASN A 335 16.59 -24.91 -10.08
N ILE A 336 16.50 -26.24 -10.09
CA ILE A 336 17.60 -27.11 -9.65
C ILE A 336 18.56 -27.33 -10.82
N TYR A 337 19.83 -26.97 -10.62
CA TYR A 337 20.94 -27.37 -11.50
C TYR A 337 21.24 -28.86 -11.30
N GLY A 338 20.52 -29.75 -12.00
CA GLY A 338 20.81 -31.19 -12.04
C GLY A 338 19.57 -32.07 -11.87
N ASN A 339 19.10 -32.62 -12.99
CA ASN A 339 18.26 -33.81 -13.27
C ASN A 339 17.17 -34.35 -12.30
N ASN A 340 16.88 -33.74 -11.15
CA ASN A 340 15.78 -34.14 -10.26
C ASN A 340 14.74 -33.02 -10.17
N PHE A 341 13.78 -33.00 -11.09
CA PHE A 341 12.63 -32.10 -11.02
C PHE A 341 11.66 -32.60 -9.96
N VAL A 342 11.72 -32.03 -8.76
CA VAL A 342 10.75 -32.29 -7.69
C VAL A 342 9.84 -31.08 -7.57
N ILE A 343 8.54 -31.24 -7.81
CA ILE A 343 7.53 -30.19 -7.63
C ILE A 343 7.33 -29.97 -6.13
N ASN A 344 8.07 -29.03 -5.57
CA ASN A 344 7.94 -28.61 -4.19
C ASN A 344 8.04 -27.09 -4.13
N ALA A 345 7.23 -26.46 -3.29
CA ALA A 345 7.42 -25.05 -2.99
C ALA A 345 8.80 -24.83 -2.35
N LYS A 346 9.44 -23.72 -2.72
CA LYS A 346 10.61 -23.18 -2.04
C LYS A 346 10.38 -23.05 -0.54
N ALA A 347 11.47 -23.11 0.23
CA ALA A 347 11.41 -22.74 1.63
C ALA A 347 11.02 -21.26 1.81
N PHE A 348 10.52 -20.88 2.98
CA PHE A 348 10.27 -19.48 3.29
C PHE A 348 11.58 -18.68 3.28
N GLY A 349 11.56 -17.46 2.75
CA GLY A 349 12.76 -16.63 2.56
C GLY A 349 13.68 -17.04 1.39
N ASP A 350 13.40 -18.15 0.69
CA ASP A 350 14.20 -18.60 -0.44
C ASP A 350 13.89 -17.81 -1.74
N ASN A 351 14.87 -17.00 -2.16
CA ASN A 351 14.81 -16.21 -3.38
C ASN A 351 15.51 -16.85 -4.59
N THR A 352 15.84 -18.13 -4.55
CA THR A 352 16.38 -18.82 -5.73
C THR A 352 15.41 -18.68 -6.91
N THR A 353 15.99 -18.61 -8.12
CA THR A 353 15.24 -18.58 -9.38
C THR A 353 14.27 -19.75 -9.42
N THR A 354 13.02 -19.51 -9.81
CA THR A 354 12.05 -20.58 -10.04
C THR A 354 12.36 -21.32 -11.34
N VAL A 355 11.72 -22.48 -11.55
CA VAL A 355 11.79 -23.26 -12.80
C VAL A 355 11.35 -22.47 -14.05
N TYR A 356 10.71 -21.31 -13.87
CA TYR A 356 10.36 -20.36 -14.94
C TYR A 356 11.43 -19.29 -15.16
N ASN A 357 12.63 -19.47 -14.59
CA ASN A 357 13.74 -18.53 -14.59
C ASN A 357 13.35 -17.15 -14.02
N LYS A 358 12.55 -17.14 -12.95
CA LYS A 358 12.09 -15.90 -12.28
C LYS A 358 12.62 -15.83 -10.85
N ILE A 359 13.12 -14.66 -10.45
CA ILE A 359 13.43 -14.34 -9.05
C ILE A 359 12.27 -13.55 -8.42
N ASN A 360 12.35 -13.27 -7.12
CA ASN A 360 11.42 -12.40 -6.38
C ASN A 360 9.99 -12.96 -6.33
N ILE A 361 9.86 -14.28 -6.28
CA ILE A 361 8.61 -15.00 -6.06
C ILE A 361 8.85 -15.92 -4.86
N PHE A 362 8.19 -15.67 -3.73
CA PHE A 362 8.42 -16.36 -2.46
C PHE A 362 7.24 -17.22 -2.07
N SER A 363 7.53 -18.29 -1.34
CA SER A 363 6.50 -19.12 -0.73
C SER A 363 5.82 -18.39 0.43
N GLY A 364 4.50 -18.30 0.38
CA GLY A 364 3.64 -17.92 1.49
C GLY A 364 3.11 -19.14 2.26
N PRO A 365 2.28 -18.92 3.29
CA PRO A 365 1.72 -20.01 4.08
C PRO A 365 0.86 -20.96 3.24
N GLU A 366 0.75 -22.22 3.66
CA GLU A 366 -0.24 -23.16 3.15
C GLU A 366 -1.43 -23.13 4.09
N THR A 367 -2.63 -22.97 3.56
CA THR A 367 -3.80 -22.67 4.37
C THR A 367 -4.83 -23.79 4.41
N ASP A 368 -4.66 -24.87 3.64
CA ASP A 368 -5.64 -25.95 3.56
C ASP A 368 -5.68 -26.80 4.84
N GLY A 369 -4.55 -26.86 5.57
CA GLY A 369 -4.50 -27.45 6.91
C GLY A 369 -5.35 -26.75 7.98
N PHE A 370 -5.77 -25.50 7.75
CA PHE A 370 -6.65 -24.78 8.68
C PHE A 370 -8.11 -25.20 8.47
N THR A 371 -8.51 -26.31 9.08
CA THR A 371 -9.85 -26.90 8.96
C THR A 371 -10.66 -26.74 10.26
N GLY A 372 -11.91 -27.24 10.27
CA GLY A 372 -12.75 -27.28 11.47
C GLY A 372 -13.02 -25.90 12.05
N ALA A 373 -12.64 -25.70 13.33
CA ALA A 373 -12.84 -24.44 14.04
C ALA A 373 -12.14 -23.23 13.41
N ASN A 374 -11.20 -23.45 12.47
CA ASN A 374 -10.53 -22.39 11.71
C ASN A 374 -11.32 -21.90 10.50
N ARG A 375 -12.42 -22.57 10.14
CA ARG A 375 -13.29 -22.20 9.02
C ARG A 375 -14.66 -21.80 9.52
N LEU A 376 -15.33 -20.93 8.78
CA LEU A 376 -16.75 -20.64 8.95
C LEU A 376 -17.59 -21.88 8.63
N PRO A 377 -18.91 -21.89 8.96
CA PRO A 377 -19.80 -22.98 8.60
C PRO A 377 -19.85 -23.29 7.09
N ASP A 378 -19.48 -22.33 6.23
CA ASP A 378 -19.33 -22.55 4.78
C ASP A 378 -18.10 -23.38 4.38
N GLN A 379 -17.25 -23.74 5.34
CA GLN A 379 -16.06 -24.56 5.16
C GLN A 379 -15.11 -24.03 4.06
N THR A 380 -15.09 -22.71 3.88
CA THR A 380 -14.27 -22.03 2.87
C THR A 380 -13.56 -20.83 3.48
N HIS A 381 -14.29 -19.98 4.19
CA HIS A 381 -13.73 -18.74 4.73
C HIS A 381 -13.16 -18.93 6.13
N LEU A 382 -12.16 -18.15 6.50
CA LEU A 382 -11.52 -18.26 7.81
C LEU A 382 -12.41 -17.69 8.92
N SER A 383 -12.60 -18.47 9.98
CA SER A 383 -13.19 -18.00 11.25
C SER A 383 -12.25 -17.04 11.98
N VAL A 384 -12.69 -16.45 13.09
CA VAL A 384 -11.82 -15.64 13.95
C VAL A 384 -10.57 -16.41 14.41
N THR A 385 -10.72 -17.69 14.77
CA THR A 385 -9.59 -18.55 15.12
C THR A 385 -8.65 -18.77 13.93
N GLY A 386 -9.22 -19.07 12.76
CA GLY A 386 -8.45 -19.28 11.53
C GLY A 386 -7.69 -18.03 11.09
N GLN A 387 -8.29 -16.85 11.25
CA GLN A 387 -7.64 -15.56 11.00
C GLN A 387 -6.38 -15.39 11.86
N THR A 388 -6.44 -15.70 13.16
CA THR A 388 -5.28 -15.65 14.06
C THR A 388 -4.16 -16.59 13.63
N GLN A 389 -4.51 -17.83 13.25
CA GLN A 389 -3.53 -18.83 12.84
C GLN A 389 -2.88 -18.48 11.50
N VAL A 390 -3.68 -18.03 10.53
CA VAL A 390 -3.19 -17.59 9.21
C VAL A 390 -2.32 -16.35 9.30
N ALA A 391 -2.64 -15.38 10.17
CA ALA A 391 -1.75 -14.24 10.43
C ALA A 391 -0.35 -14.70 10.88
N THR A 392 -0.31 -15.64 11.82
CA THR A 392 0.95 -16.19 12.35
C THR A 392 1.71 -17.00 11.29
N ALA A 393 0.99 -17.72 10.43
CA ALA A 393 1.60 -18.45 9.32
C ALA A 393 2.20 -17.51 8.27
N TRP A 394 1.53 -16.40 7.95
CA TRP A 394 2.08 -15.33 7.12
C TRP A 394 3.32 -14.68 7.75
N TYR A 395 3.26 -14.36 9.05
CA TYR A 395 4.42 -13.82 9.78
C TYR A 395 5.62 -14.76 9.66
N THR A 396 5.40 -16.05 9.87
CA THR A 396 6.44 -17.08 9.71
C THR A 396 6.98 -17.10 8.29
N ALA A 397 6.12 -17.08 7.27
CA ALA A 397 6.55 -17.10 5.87
C ALA A 397 7.41 -15.89 5.48
N LEU A 398 7.15 -14.72 6.06
CA LEU A 398 7.88 -13.49 5.76
C LEU A 398 9.18 -13.35 6.56
N THR A 399 9.24 -13.89 7.79
CA THR A 399 10.37 -13.66 8.71
C THR A 399 11.32 -14.85 8.84
N GLN A 400 10.89 -16.06 8.47
CA GLN A 400 11.73 -17.24 8.56
C GLN A 400 12.95 -17.12 7.64
N ASN A 401 14.12 -17.38 8.22
CA ASN A 401 15.38 -17.31 7.51
C ASN A 401 15.63 -18.59 6.69
N TYR A 402 16.15 -18.40 5.48
CA TYR A 402 16.72 -19.42 4.63
C TYR A 402 18.11 -18.96 4.19
N GLY A 403 19.15 -19.74 4.50
CA GLY A 403 20.52 -19.37 4.14
C GLY A 403 20.99 -18.02 4.72
N GLY A 404 20.47 -17.62 5.90
CA GLY A 404 20.82 -16.35 6.56
C GLY A 404 20.04 -15.12 6.09
N GLN A 405 19.06 -15.27 5.21
CA GLN A 405 18.21 -14.18 4.71
C GLN A 405 16.72 -14.54 4.84
N ASN A 406 15.85 -13.53 4.89
CA ASN A 406 14.40 -13.69 4.75
C ASN A 406 13.85 -12.69 3.72
N PHE A 407 12.52 -12.62 3.59
CA PHE A 407 11.84 -11.75 2.64
C PHE A 407 12.16 -10.24 2.83
N PHE A 408 12.52 -9.81 4.05
CA PHE A 408 12.90 -8.42 4.32
C PHE A 408 14.37 -8.12 4.03
N SER A 409 15.23 -9.15 4.04
CA SER A 409 16.64 -9.02 3.64
C SER A 409 16.82 -9.01 2.12
N TYR A 410 15.91 -9.66 1.40
CA TYR A 410 15.89 -9.73 -0.06
C TYR A 410 14.44 -9.93 -0.54
N PRO A 411 13.93 -9.16 -1.52
CA PRO A 411 14.66 -8.36 -2.50
C PRO A 411 14.53 -6.85 -2.28
N THR A 412 15.19 -6.09 -3.16
CA THR A 412 15.11 -4.63 -3.18
C THR A 412 13.65 -4.18 -3.34
N ALA A 413 13.15 -3.43 -2.36
CA ALA A 413 11.84 -2.79 -2.48
C ALA A 413 11.84 -1.77 -3.62
N LEU A 414 10.66 -1.57 -4.21
CA LEU A 414 10.46 -0.46 -5.14
C LEU A 414 10.21 0.81 -4.34
N LEU A 415 11.14 1.75 -4.35
CA LEU A 415 11.02 2.99 -3.60
C LEU A 415 10.06 3.97 -4.27
N ASN A 416 9.56 4.93 -3.50
CA ASN A 416 8.76 6.03 -4.02
C ASN A 416 9.57 6.83 -5.03
N THR A 417 8.91 7.24 -6.11
CA THR A 417 9.53 8.00 -7.22
C THR A 417 8.88 9.36 -7.41
N GLN A 418 7.95 9.76 -6.51
CA GLN A 418 7.38 11.10 -6.50
C GLN A 418 8.43 12.14 -6.04
N LEU A 419 9.42 12.35 -6.89
CA LEU A 419 10.45 13.37 -6.84
C LEU A 419 10.47 13.99 -8.25
N LEU A 420 10.42 15.32 -8.35
CA LEU A 420 10.60 16.12 -9.59
C LEU A 420 9.35 16.33 -10.49
N LEU A 421 8.28 16.88 -9.93
CA LEU A 421 7.47 17.90 -10.64
C LEU A 421 7.40 19.16 -9.78
#